data_AF-A0A1Q9BZ61-F1
#
_entry.id   AF-A0A1Q9BZ61-F1
#
_cell.length_a   1.000
_cell.length_b   1.000
_cell.length_c   1.000
_cell.angle_alpha   90.00
_cell.angle_beta   90.00
_cell.angle_gamma   90.00
#
_symmetry.space_group_name_H-M   'P 1'
#
loop_
_entity.id
_entity.type
_entity.pdbx_description
1 polymer ?
#
loop_
_entity_poly.entity_id
_entity_poly.type
_entity_poly.pdbx_seq_one_letter_code
_entity_poly.pdbx_strand_id
1 'polypeptide(L)'
;MELACRNLTEKPSEANLVKLLDLWSTEWKHQGRTRAVGPGAFDKYCTLGLFGHGGVCGVSNATARQAACAAVNHFLKSRFPQGAWASIAVLFNPHMGLHRDIQNMIGQPNHAIALGEFSGGRVWIEDDEGESTAWLEDKKGGRELRGRWLDMHDKPVSFEARILLYIACDIPAAPICEQDVSIVCSKTARRVEVRNQIRKLVQTPWVSSLTVGYDP
;
A
#
# COMPACT_ATOMS: atom_id res chain seq x y z
N MET A 1 5.33 7.55 -20.53
CA MET A 1 5.60 6.43 -19.59
C MET A 1 7.10 6.16 -19.45
N GLU A 2 7.81 5.74 -20.51
CA GLU A 2 9.24 5.35 -20.44
C GLU A 2 10.15 6.41 -19.81
N LEU A 3 10.01 7.67 -20.24
CA LEU A 3 10.77 8.79 -19.67
C LEU A 3 10.51 8.96 -18.15
N ALA A 4 9.26 8.80 -17.71
CA ALA A 4 8.91 8.90 -16.30
C ALA A 4 9.53 7.77 -15.47
N CYS A 5 9.53 6.54 -16.00
CA CYS A 5 10.21 5.40 -15.35
C CYS A 5 11.72 5.66 -15.21
N ARG A 6 12.35 6.18 -16.28
CA ARG A 6 13.79 6.50 -16.27
C ARG A 6 14.11 7.58 -15.24
N ASN A 7 13.38 8.69 -15.26
CA ASN A 7 13.59 9.79 -14.34
C ASN A 7 13.47 9.35 -12.87
N LEU A 8 12.47 8.52 -12.54
CA LEU A 8 12.30 8.01 -11.19
C LEU A 8 13.41 7.03 -10.79
N THR A 9 13.93 6.24 -11.74
CA THR A 9 15.03 5.31 -11.48
C THR A 9 16.36 6.04 -11.28
N GLU A 10 16.68 7.02 -12.12
CA GLU A 10 17.94 7.79 -12.05
C GLU A 10 17.94 8.81 -10.90
N LYS A 11 16.78 9.39 -10.59
CA LYS A 11 16.59 10.36 -9.51
C LYS A 11 15.33 10.02 -8.71
N PRO A 12 15.44 9.13 -7.69
CA PRO A 12 14.32 8.73 -6.85
C PRO A 12 13.82 9.89 -5.98
N SER A 13 12.75 10.55 -6.42
CA SER A 13 12.07 11.61 -5.67
C SER A 13 10.56 11.46 -5.73
N GLU A 14 9.91 12.02 -4.72
CA GLU A 14 8.48 12.06 -4.48
C GLU A 14 7.78 12.66 -5.71
N ALA A 15 8.26 13.81 -6.19
CA ALA A 15 7.76 14.46 -7.40
C ALA A 15 7.89 13.60 -8.67
N ASN A 16 8.97 12.83 -8.82
CA ASN A 16 9.13 11.94 -9.98
C ASN A 16 8.20 10.73 -9.89
N LEU A 17 7.94 10.25 -8.67
CA LEU A 17 7.02 9.15 -8.43
C LEU A 17 5.57 9.57 -8.69
N VAL A 18 5.15 10.73 -8.17
CA VAL A 18 3.83 11.32 -8.47
C VAL A 18 3.62 11.43 -9.98
N LYS A 19 4.56 12.04 -10.72
CA LYS A 19 4.48 12.14 -12.19
C LYS A 19 4.33 10.79 -12.89
N LEU A 20 5.05 9.76 -12.44
CA LEU A 20 4.92 8.41 -13.00
C LEU A 20 3.53 7.84 -12.72
N LEU A 21 3.05 7.96 -11.49
CA LEU A 21 1.77 7.41 -11.05
C LEU A 21 0.59 8.14 -11.70
N ASP A 22 0.64 9.45 -11.88
CA ASP A 22 -0.39 10.22 -12.56
C ASP A 22 -0.58 9.71 -13.99
N LEU A 23 0.52 9.61 -14.74
CA LEU A 23 0.53 9.07 -16.10
C LEU A 23 0.00 7.63 -16.13
N TRP A 24 0.45 6.79 -15.19
CA TRP A 24 0.11 5.37 -15.20
C TRP A 24 -1.34 5.12 -14.77
N SER A 25 -1.85 5.93 -13.84
CA SER A 25 -3.20 5.80 -13.30
C SER A 25 -4.29 5.96 -14.36
N THR A 26 -3.99 6.64 -15.48
CA THR A 26 -4.92 6.78 -16.62
C THR A 26 -5.25 5.44 -17.28
N GLU A 27 -4.37 4.44 -17.15
CA GLU A 27 -4.57 3.09 -17.70
C GLU A 27 -5.34 2.17 -16.73
N TRP A 28 -5.60 2.62 -15.50
CA TRP A 28 -6.21 1.78 -14.46
C TRP A 28 -7.73 1.75 -14.68
N LYS A 29 -8.19 0.67 -15.32
CA LYS A 29 -9.59 0.49 -15.74
C LYS A 29 -10.60 0.27 -14.59
N HIS A 30 -10.16 0.29 -13.33
CA HIS A 30 -10.99 -0.09 -12.19
C HIS A 30 -10.86 0.90 -11.03
N GLN A 31 -12.00 1.42 -10.56
CA GLN A 31 -12.17 1.70 -9.13
C GLN A 31 -11.91 0.37 -8.43
N GLY A 32 -10.81 0.25 -7.69
CA GLY A 32 -10.29 -1.01 -7.18
C GLY A 32 -11.22 -1.82 -6.29
N ARG A 33 -10.63 -2.83 -5.64
CA ARG A 33 -11.37 -3.86 -4.91
C ARG A 33 -12.07 -3.29 -3.67
N THR A 34 -13.34 -2.93 -3.81
CA THR A 34 -14.25 -2.45 -2.73
C THR A 34 -14.31 -3.32 -1.49
N ARG A 35 -13.93 -4.61 -1.56
CA ARG A 35 -13.97 -5.53 -0.41
C ARG A 35 -12.76 -5.47 0.51
N ALA A 36 -11.61 -4.95 0.06
CA ALA A 36 -10.42 -4.87 0.92
C ALA A 36 -10.51 -3.69 1.89
N VAL A 37 -11.16 -2.60 1.47
CA VAL A 37 -11.08 -1.29 2.12
C VAL A 37 -12.42 -0.56 2.23
N GLY A 38 -13.50 -1.14 1.69
CA GLY A 38 -14.86 -0.58 1.71
C GLY A 38 -15.27 0.15 0.42
N PRO A 39 -16.57 0.31 0.14
CA PRO A 39 -17.06 1.17 -0.93
C PRO A 39 -16.67 2.64 -0.72
N GLY A 40 -16.28 3.35 -1.79
CA GLY A 40 -15.97 4.78 -1.75
C GLY A 40 -14.66 5.15 -1.02
N ALA A 41 -13.83 4.16 -0.70
CA ALA A 41 -12.68 4.35 0.17
C ALA A 41 -11.42 4.90 -0.54
N PHE A 42 -11.47 5.14 -1.85
CA PHE A 42 -10.40 5.72 -2.67
C PHE A 42 -10.97 6.04 -4.07
N ASP A 43 -10.29 6.91 -4.83
CA ASP A 43 -10.67 7.24 -6.21
C ASP A 43 -10.09 6.24 -7.22
N LYS A 44 -8.80 5.93 -7.07
CA LYS A 44 -8.10 4.93 -7.90
C LYS A 44 -7.27 4.02 -7.01
N TYR A 45 -7.12 2.77 -7.45
CA TYR A 45 -6.37 1.76 -6.72
C TYR A 45 -5.67 0.82 -7.68
N CYS A 46 -4.43 0.51 -7.35
CA CYS A 46 -3.64 -0.50 -8.02
C CYS A 46 -2.92 -1.37 -6.99
N THR A 47 -2.75 -2.65 -7.32
CA THR A 47 -1.82 -3.54 -6.61
C THR A 47 -0.73 -3.94 -7.58
N LEU A 48 0.52 -3.90 -7.15
CA LEU A 48 1.69 -4.46 -7.84
C LEU A 48 2.18 -5.67 -7.05
N GLY A 49 2.72 -6.67 -7.74
CA GLY A 49 3.20 -7.91 -7.13
C GLY A 49 2.08 -8.91 -6.84
N LEU A 50 2.25 -9.64 -5.74
CA LEU A 50 1.35 -10.73 -5.37
C LEU A 50 0.03 -10.22 -4.81
N PHE A 51 -1.05 -10.96 -5.03
CA PHE A 51 -2.33 -10.74 -4.34
C PHE A 51 -2.93 -12.06 -3.88
N GLY A 52 -3.70 -12.02 -2.80
CA GLY A 52 -4.53 -13.12 -2.34
C GLY A 52 -6.01 -12.72 -2.26
N HIS A 53 -6.93 -13.54 -2.75
CA HIS A 53 -8.36 -13.36 -2.58
C HIS A 53 -9.11 -14.70 -2.61
N GLY A 54 -9.98 -14.95 -1.62
CA GLY A 54 -10.87 -16.11 -1.63
C GLY A 54 -10.18 -17.47 -1.73
N GLY A 55 -8.95 -17.59 -1.21
CA GLY A 55 -8.14 -18.81 -1.33
C GLY A 55 -7.30 -18.91 -2.62
N VAL A 56 -7.43 -17.95 -3.54
CA VAL A 56 -6.62 -17.84 -4.75
C VAL A 56 -5.47 -16.86 -4.54
N CYS A 57 -4.27 -17.19 -5.02
CA CYS A 57 -3.16 -16.24 -5.12
C CYS A 57 -2.74 -16.03 -6.58
N GLY A 58 -2.24 -14.85 -6.91
CA GLY A 58 -1.75 -14.54 -8.25
C GLY A 58 -0.86 -13.30 -8.27
N VAL A 59 -0.40 -12.93 -9.47
CA VAL A 59 0.29 -11.66 -9.73
C VAL A 59 -0.70 -10.70 -10.37
N SER A 60 -0.73 -9.45 -9.92
CA SER A 60 -1.66 -8.47 -10.48
C SER A 60 -1.34 -8.15 -11.94
N ASN A 61 -2.36 -7.91 -12.76
CA ASN A 61 -2.17 -7.52 -14.17
C ASN A 61 -1.37 -6.22 -14.32
N ALA A 62 -1.49 -5.29 -13.38
CA ALA A 62 -0.70 -4.05 -13.39
C ALA A 62 0.82 -4.33 -13.32
N THR A 63 1.23 -5.45 -12.71
CA THR A 63 2.63 -5.88 -12.67
C THR A 63 3.21 -6.14 -14.07
N ALA A 64 2.37 -6.37 -15.10
CA ALA A 64 2.83 -6.56 -16.47
C ALA A 64 3.58 -5.34 -17.05
N ARG A 65 3.35 -4.13 -16.50
CA ARG A 65 4.15 -2.93 -16.80
C ARG A 65 5.47 -2.95 -16.01
N GLN A 66 6.38 -3.86 -16.40
CA GLN A 66 7.59 -4.17 -15.64
C GLN A 66 8.46 -2.94 -15.32
N ALA A 67 8.67 -2.05 -16.30
CA ALA A 67 9.49 -0.84 -16.09
C ALA A 67 8.87 0.15 -15.09
N ALA A 68 7.54 0.30 -15.07
CA ALA A 68 6.88 1.18 -14.11
C ALA A 68 6.90 0.57 -12.70
N CYS A 69 6.65 -0.74 -12.60
CA CYS A 69 6.83 -1.49 -11.36
C CYS A 69 8.27 -1.33 -10.81
N ALA A 70 9.26 -1.16 -11.68
CA ALA A 70 10.68 -1.00 -11.34
C ALA A 70 11.01 0.27 -10.68
N ALA A 71 10.60 1.32 -11.34
CA ALA A 71 10.84 2.65 -10.86
C ALA A 71 10.16 2.82 -9.49
N VAL A 72 8.92 2.30 -9.33
CA VAL A 72 8.21 2.33 -8.04
C VAL A 72 8.93 1.50 -6.97
N ASN A 73 9.30 0.24 -7.24
CA ASN A 73 9.98 -0.59 -6.25
C ASN A 73 11.36 -0.02 -5.87
N HIS A 74 12.10 0.51 -6.84
CA HIS A 74 13.40 1.14 -6.61
C HIS A 74 13.27 2.39 -5.72
N PHE A 75 12.29 3.25 -6.01
CA PHE A 75 11.97 4.38 -5.15
C PHE A 75 11.68 3.93 -3.72
N LEU A 76 10.80 2.94 -3.53
CA LEU A 76 10.42 2.47 -2.21
C LEU A 76 11.62 1.86 -1.46
N LYS A 77 12.50 1.13 -2.15
CA LYS A 77 13.75 0.62 -1.56
C LYS A 77 14.70 1.74 -1.12
N SER A 78 14.68 2.89 -1.78
CA SER A 78 15.47 4.05 -1.33
C SER A 78 14.92 4.67 -0.04
N ARG A 79 13.62 4.53 0.24
CA ARG A 79 12.96 5.05 1.46
C ARG A 79 12.89 4.01 2.58
N PHE A 80 12.86 2.73 2.22
CA PHE A 80 12.86 1.58 3.12
C PHE A 80 14.00 0.60 2.77
N PRO A 81 15.27 0.95 3.04
CA PRO A 81 16.41 0.12 2.62
C PRO A 81 16.37 -1.32 3.15
N GLN A 82 15.83 -1.51 4.35
CA GLN A 82 15.68 -2.81 5.00
C GLN A 82 14.27 -3.41 4.80
N GLY A 83 13.35 -2.69 4.16
CA GLY A 83 11.98 -3.12 3.99
C GLY A 83 11.87 -4.30 3.03
N ALA A 84 10.92 -5.20 3.28
CA ALA A 84 10.66 -6.36 2.44
C ALA A 84 9.15 -6.51 2.22
N TRP A 85 8.72 -6.65 0.97
CA TRP A 85 7.30 -6.74 0.63
C TRP A 85 7.08 -7.67 -0.55
N ALA A 86 5.90 -8.27 -0.61
CA ALA A 86 5.49 -9.10 -1.75
C ALA A 86 4.52 -8.35 -2.68
N SER A 87 3.96 -7.25 -2.17
CA SER A 87 2.93 -6.46 -2.81
C SER A 87 3.07 -4.98 -2.46
N ILE A 88 2.71 -4.13 -3.42
CA ILE A 88 2.61 -2.69 -3.25
C ILE A 88 1.20 -2.28 -3.64
N ALA A 89 0.44 -1.70 -2.71
CA ALA A 89 -0.83 -1.06 -2.99
C ALA A 89 -0.58 0.43 -3.23
N VAL A 90 -1.14 0.98 -4.30
CA VAL A 90 -1.11 2.41 -4.61
C VAL A 90 -2.55 2.89 -4.64
N LEU A 91 -2.86 3.88 -3.82
CA LEU A 91 -4.20 4.42 -3.63
C LEU A 91 -4.19 5.92 -3.89
N PHE A 92 -5.17 6.41 -4.65
CA PHE A 92 -5.42 7.83 -4.85
C PHE A 92 -6.58 8.28 -3.97
N ASN A 93 -6.38 9.37 -3.23
CA ASN A 93 -7.36 9.98 -2.32
C ASN A 93 -8.02 8.95 -1.38
N PRO A 94 -7.23 8.14 -0.64
CA PRO A 94 -7.80 7.11 0.21
C PRO A 94 -8.51 7.69 1.44
N HIS A 95 -9.72 7.18 1.70
CA HIS A 95 -10.49 7.41 2.91
C HIS A 95 -11.00 6.05 3.42
N MET A 96 -10.16 5.34 4.17
CA MET A 96 -10.40 3.93 4.50
C MET A 96 -10.75 3.76 5.97
N GLY A 97 -11.90 3.14 6.23
CA GLY A 97 -12.37 2.74 7.57
C GLY A 97 -11.41 1.82 8.32
N LEU A 98 -11.66 1.63 9.62
CA LEU A 98 -10.88 0.72 10.45
C LEU A 98 -10.90 -0.69 9.86
N HIS A 99 -9.72 -1.23 9.54
CA HIS A 99 -9.55 -2.57 8.98
C HIS A 99 -8.28 -3.23 9.50
N ARG A 100 -8.15 -4.53 9.29
CA ARG A 100 -6.92 -5.28 9.56
C ARG A 100 -6.42 -5.87 8.26
N ASP A 101 -5.13 -5.77 8.02
CA ASP A 101 -4.48 -6.52 6.96
C ASP A 101 -4.19 -7.95 7.41
N ILE A 102 -5.26 -8.71 7.65
CA ILE A 102 -5.20 -10.10 8.16
C ILE A 102 -4.42 -11.05 7.25
N GLN A 103 -4.13 -10.64 6.02
CA GLN A 103 -3.37 -11.38 5.03
C GLN A 103 -1.87 -11.07 5.07
N ASN A 104 -1.37 -10.07 5.82
CA ASN A 104 0.06 -9.77 5.87
C ASN A 104 0.85 -10.83 6.64
N MET A 105 2.17 -10.83 6.72
CA MET A 105 2.91 -11.83 7.52
C MET A 105 2.93 -11.41 9.00
N ILE A 106 2.78 -12.37 9.91
CA ILE A 106 2.88 -12.08 11.36
C ILE A 106 4.29 -11.56 11.65
N GLY A 107 4.40 -10.49 12.44
CA GLY A 107 5.68 -9.89 12.80
C GLY A 107 6.40 -9.20 11.63
N GLN A 108 5.69 -8.91 10.54
CA GLN A 108 6.23 -8.13 9.44
C GLN A 108 5.44 -6.82 9.32
N PRO A 109 6.12 -5.68 9.29
CA PRO A 109 5.45 -4.39 9.21
C PRO A 109 4.90 -4.17 7.80
N ASN A 110 3.91 -3.29 7.71
CA ASN A 110 3.68 -2.54 6.49
C ASN A 110 4.63 -1.35 6.44
N HIS A 111 4.97 -0.94 5.23
CA HIS A 111 5.66 0.31 4.97
C HIS A 111 4.73 1.24 4.21
N ALA A 112 4.62 2.49 4.61
CA ALA A 112 3.75 3.44 3.91
C ALA A 112 4.40 4.81 3.74
N ILE A 113 4.01 5.50 2.68
CA ILE A 113 4.32 6.90 2.43
C ILE A 113 3.15 7.51 1.67
N ALA A 114 2.80 8.75 1.99
CA ALA A 114 1.81 9.52 1.26
C ALA A 114 2.49 10.70 0.55
N LEU A 115 2.16 10.88 -0.73
CA LEU A 115 2.84 11.77 -1.67
C LEU A 115 1.85 12.66 -2.38
N GLY A 116 2.28 13.88 -2.71
CA GLY A 116 1.44 14.89 -3.35
C GLY A 116 1.32 16.14 -2.49
N GLU A 117 0.60 17.12 -3.02
CA GLU A 117 0.31 18.38 -2.33
C GLU A 117 -1.04 18.25 -1.63
N PHE A 118 -1.01 17.98 -0.33
CA PHE A 118 -2.22 17.79 0.46
C PHE A 118 -2.01 18.14 1.93
N SER A 119 -3.13 18.31 2.64
CA SER A 119 -3.16 18.45 4.09
C SER A 119 -3.76 17.19 4.72
N GLY A 120 -3.11 16.63 5.74
CA GLY A 120 -3.57 15.40 6.38
C GLY A 120 -2.78 14.19 5.87
N GLY A 121 -3.48 13.15 5.42
CA GLY A 121 -2.85 11.88 5.00
C GLY A 121 -2.11 11.21 6.15
N ARG A 122 -2.87 10.80 7.18
CA ARG A 122 -2.34 10.13 8.36
C ARG A 122 -2.84 8.71 8.43
N VAL A 123 -2.06 7.86 9.08
CA VAL A 123 -2.49 6.51 9.40
C VAL A 123 -2.63 6.37 10.90
N TRP A 124 -3.82 6.01 11.34
CA TRP A 124 -4.08 5.65 12.72
C TRP A 124 -3.82 4.17 12.92
N ILE A 125 -3.09 3.86 13.97
CA ILE A 125 -2.80 2.49 14.40
C ILE A 125 -3.30 2.27 15.81
N GLU A 126 -3.86 1.09 16.07
CA GLU A 126 -4.21 0.67 17.44
C GLU A 126 -2.92 0.60 18.28
N ASP A 127 -2.96 1.26 19.43
CA ASP A 127 -1.84 1.43 20.36
C ASP A 127 -2.42 1.76 21.74
N ASP A 128 -2.21 0.87 22.72
CA ASP A 128 -2.76 1.00 24.07
C ASP A 128 -2.22 2.24 24.80
N GLU A 129 -1.02 2.71 24.43
CA GLU A 129 -0.39 3.92 24.98
C GLU A 129 -0.78 5.17 24.19
N GLY A 130 -1.53 5.02 23.09
CA GLY A 130 -1.95 6.10 22.23
C GLY A 130 -2.95 7.07 22.88
N GLU A 131 -2.89 8.33 22.47
CA GLU A 131 -3.75 9.42 22.98
C GLU A 131 -5.02 9.65 22.14
N SER A 132 -5.13 9.03 20.96
CA SER A 132 -6.31 9.13 20.11
C SER A 132 -7.22 7.92 20.32
N THR A 133 -8.52 8.11 20.15
CA THR A 133 -9.48 7.00 20.11
C THR A 133 -10.12 6.85 18.73
N ALA A 134 -10.61 5.64 18.44
CA ALA A 134 -11.39 5.34 17.25
C ALA A 134 -12.49 4.33 17.59
N TRP A 135 -13.66 4.44 16.94
CA TRP A 135 -14.79 3.53 17.17
C TRP A 135 -14.78 2.39 16.16
N LEU A 136 -14.58 1.16 16.65
CA LEU A 136 -14.73 -0.04 15.83
C LEU A 136 -16.15 -0.56 15.97
N GLU A 137 -16.94 -0.48 14.90
CA GLU A 137 -18.26 -1.11 14.86
C GLU A 137 -18.11 -2.64 14.78
N ASP A 138 -18.88 -3.35 15.60
CA ASP A 138 -18.95 -4.81 15.61
C ASP A 138 -20.38 -5.31 15.81
N LYS A 139 -20.57 -6.64 15.76
CA LYS A 139 -21.90 -7.27 15.91
C LYS A 139 -22.56 -7.01 17.29
N LYS A 140 -21.83 -6.46 18.26
CA LYS A 140 -22.29 -6.21 19.64
C LYS A 140 -22.51 -4.73 19.92
N GLY A 141 -22.50 -3.88 18.89
CA GLY A 141 -22.72 -2.44 19.03
C GLY A 141 -21.44 -1.62 18.95
N GLY A 142 -20.27 -2.25 18.78
CA GLY A 142 -18.98 -1.58 18.65
C GLY A 142 -18.24 -1.38 19.97
N ARG A 143 -16.98 -0.98 19.84
CA ARG A 143 -16.07 -0.69 20.97
C ARG A 143 -15.13 0.45 20.61
N GLU A 144 -14.79 1.26 21.61
CA GLU A 144 -13.72 2.24 21.50
C GLU A 144 -12.37 1.54 21.55
N LEU A 145 -11.45 1.98 20.69
CA LEU A 145 -10.06 1.56 20.65
C LEU A 145 -9.16 2.75 20.93
N ARG A 146 -8.01 2.50 21.55
CA ARG A 146 -6.93 3.49 21.70
C ARG A 146 -5.91 3.31 20.60
N GLY A 147 -5.29 4.41 20.21
CA GLY A 147 -4.29 4.42 19.17
C GLY A 147 -3.62 5.77 18.98
N ARG A 148 -2.77 5.83 17.96
CA ARG A 148 -2.02 7.05 17.61
C ARG A 148 -2.02 7.29 16.12
N TRP A 149 -1.90 8.56 15.76
CA TRP A 149 -1.73 8.99 14.39
C TRP A 149 -0.25 8.99 14.01
N LEU A 150 0.07 8.40 12.86
CA LEU A 150 1.35 8.52 12.20
C LEU A 150 1.17 9.43 10.98
N ASP A 151 1.97 10.49 10.93
CA ASP A 151 2.07 11.36 9.77
C ASP A 151 2.93 10.69 8.68
N MET A 152 2.37 10.54 7.49
CA MET A 152 3.02 9.87 6.36
C MET A 152 3.26 10.82 5.16
N HIS A 153 2.93 12.11 5.27
CA HIS A 153 3.15 13.08 4.18
C HIS A 153 4.65 13.29 3.95
N ASP A 154 5.13 12.81 2.80
CA ASP A 154 6.54 12.73 2.41
C ASP A 154 7.44 12.06 3.45
N LYS A 155 6.83 11.29 4.37
CA LYS A 155 7.47 10.65 5.51
C LYS A 155 7.26 9.15 5.43
N PRO A 156 8.34 8.35 5.20
CA PRO A 156 8.23 6.91 5.25
C PRO A 156 7.93 6.44 6.68
N VAL A 157 6.83 5.69 6.85
CA VAL A 157 6.43 5.10 8.13
C VAL A 157 6.38 3.58 8.03
N SER A 158 6.60 2.89 9.15
CA SER A 158 6.45 1.44 9.25
C SER A 158 5.60 1.10 10.47
N PHE A 159 4.66 0.17 10.33
CA PHE A 159 3.71 -0.18 11.40
C PHE A 159 3.17 -1.60 11.27
N GLU A 160 2.64 -2.15 12.38
CA GLU A 160 2.04 -3.48 12.41
C GLU A 160 0.56 -3.47 11.97
N ALA A 161 0.32 -3.63 10.67
CA ALA A 161 -1.02 -3.53 10.07
C ALA A 161 -2.01 -4.66 10.41
N ARG A 162 -1.57 -5.68 11.18
CA ARG A 162 -2.42 -6.80 11.62
C ARG A 162 -3.20 -6.51 12.90
N ILE A 163 -2.88 -5.42 13.62
CA ILE A 163 -3.48 -5.07 14.91
C ILE A 163 -4.80 -4.31 14.70
N LEU A 164 -4.80 -3.15 14.03
CA LEU A 164 -5.93 -2.47 13.37
C LEU A 164 -5.40 -1.19 12.74
N LEU A 165 -5.92 -0.82 11.57
CA LEU A 165 -5.47 0.29 10.76
C LEU A 165 -6.66 1.14 10.32
N TYR A 166 -6.55 2.46 10.46
CA TYR A 166 -7.44 3.42 9.81
C TYR A 166 -6.57 4.37 9.00
N ILE A 167 -6.85 4.51 7.70
CA ILE A 167 -6.14 5.48 6.86
C ILE A 167 -7.12 6.62 6.63
N ALA A 168 -6.84 7.72 7.31
CA ALA A 168 -7.61 8.95 7.19
C ALA A 168 -6.81 9.94 6.36
N CYS A 169 -7.30 10.24 5.16
CA CYS A 169 -7.10 11.57 4.64
C CYS A 169 -8.07 12.48 5.38
N ASP A 170 -7.57 13.17 6.43
CA ASP A 170 -8.32 14.24 7.09
C ASP A 170 -8.47 15.42 6.14
N ILE A 171 -9.45 15.38 5.22
CA ILE A 171 -9.87 16.57 4.49
C ILE A 171 -11.41 16.65 4.49
N PRO A 172 -12.00 17.65 5.17
CA PRO A 172 -13.37 18.04 4.91
C PRO A 172 -13.41 18.80 3.58
N ALA A 173 -14.09 18.24 2.58
CA ALA A 173 -14.63 18.90 1.37
C ALA A 173 -14.08 20.31 1.05
N ALA A 174 -12.78 20.43 0.75
CA ALA A 174 -12.19 21.64 0.18
C ALA A 174 -12.22 21.52 -1.36
N PRO A 175 -12.32 22.64 -2.10
CA PRO A 175 -12.44 22.60 -3.55
C PRO A 175 -11.18 21.99 -4.15
N ILE A 176 -11.36 20.87 -4.84
CA ILE A 176 -10.43 20.12 -5.70
C ILE A 176 -9.12 20.88 -5.96
N CYS A 177 -8.11 20.64 -5.14
CA CYS A 177 -6.73 21.02 -5.41
C CYS A 177 -5.83 19.87 -4.96
N GLU A 178 -5.31 19.15 -5.95
CA GLU A 178 -4.13 18.25 -5.95
C GLU A 178 -4.31 16.83 -5.32
N GLN A 179 -3.58 15.85 -5.88
CA GLN A 179 -3.84 14.41 -5.74
C GLN A 179 -3.03 13.78 -4.59
N ASP A 180 -3.70 13.08 -3.68
CA ASP A 180 -3.05 12.32 -2.61
C ASP A 180 -2.75 10.92 -3.12
N VAL A 181 -1.49 10.51 -3.08
CA VAL A 181 -1.08 9.15 -3.37
C VAL A 181 -0.55 8.49 -2.11
N SER A 182 -1.31 7.57 -1.53
CA SER A 182 -0.78 6.68 -0.48
C SER A 182 -0.27 5.39 -1.09
N ILE A 183 0.97 5.05 -0.76
CA ILE A 183 1.57 3.77 -1.12
C ILE A 183 1.72 2.95 0.14
N VAL A 184 1.12 1.76 0.15
CA VAL A 184 1.24 0.80 1.25
C VAL A 184 1.89 -0.46 0.71
N CYS A 185 3.07 -0.76 1.23
CA CYS A 185 3.80 -1.98 0.93
C CYS A 185 3.50 -3.02 2.00
N SER A 186 3.19 -4.24 1.56
CA SER A 186 2.86 -5.33 2.46
C SER A 186 3.52 -6.63 2.05
N LYS A 187 3.84 -7.46 3.04
CA LYS A 187 4.27 -8.85 2.83
C LYS A 187 3.07 -9.75 3.08
N THR A 188 2.45 -10.29 2.03
CA THR A 188 1.32 -11.23 2.19
C THR A 188 1.81 -12.57 2.76
N ALA A 189 1.13 -13.11 3.77
CA ALA A 189 1.28 -14.50 4.23
C ALA A 189 -0.04 -15.27 4.12
N ARG A 190 -0.02 -16.43 3.44
CA ARG A 190 -0.71 -17.65 3.89
C ARG A 190 -0.38 -18.93 3.09
N ARG A 191 -0.31 -20.02 3.86
CA ARG A 191 -0.26 -21.49 3.63
C ARG A 191 0.80 -22.09 2.69
N VAL A 192 1.40 -23.18 3.20
CA VAL A 192 2.43 -24.05 2.61
C VAL A 192 2.12 -24.50 1.17
N GLU A 193 0.85 -24.58 0.76
CA GLU A 193 0.45 -24.89 -0.62
C GLU A 193 0.84 -23.82 -1.65
N VAL A 194 0.96 -22.55 -1.22
CA VAL A 194 1.34 -21.44 -2.09
C VAL A 194 2.86 -21.39 -2.32
N ARG A 195 3.69 -22.06 -1.50
CA ARG A 195 5.15 -22.16 -1.75
C ARG A 195 5.45 -22.70 -3.16
N ASN A 196 4.65 -23.65 -3.65
CA ASN A 196 4.86 -24.24 -4.97
C ASN A 196 4.38 -23.35 -6.14
N GLN A 197 3.36 -22.50 -5.93
CA GLN A 197 2.93 -21.51 -6.93
C GLN A 197 3.81 -20.26 -6.91
N ILE A 198 4.21 -19.78 -5.73
CA ILE A 198 5.21 -18.71 -5.57
C ILE A 198 6.54 -19.14 -6.16
N ARG A 199 7.02 -20.38 -5.99
CA ARG A 199 8.24 -20.86 -6.67
C ARG A 199 8.19 -20.72 -8.19
N LYS A 200 7.04 -20.99 -8.82
CA LYS A 200 6.84 -20.77 -10.26
C LYS A 200 6.76 -19.29 -10.64
N LEU A 201 6.26 -18.43 -9.74
CA LEU A 201 6.12 -16.97 -9.96
C LEU A 201 7.41 -16.17 -9.62
N VAL A 202 8.23 -16.64 -8.68
CA VAL A 202 9.52 -16.04 -8.28
C VAL A 202 10.62 -16.34 -9.31
N GLN A 203 10.42 -17.35 -10.17
CA GLN A 203 11.24 -17.58 -11.37
C GLN A 203 11.05 -16.50 -12.45
N THR A 204 10.06 -15.61 -12.31
CA THR A 204 9.99 -14.38 -13.11
C THR A 204 11.03 -13.40 -12.53
N PRO A 205 12.07 -12.97 -13.29
CA PRO A 205 13.23 -12.20 -12.78
C PRO A 205 12.90 -10.92 -12.00
N TRP A 206 11.66 -10.49 -12.10
CA TRP A 206 11.11 -9.28 -11.53
C TRP A 206 10.39 -9.49 -10.20
N VAL A 207 9.77 -10.65 -9.97
CA VAL A 207 9.13 -10.96 -8.68
C VAL A 207 10.20 -11.27 -7.62
N SER A 208 11.36 -11.77 -8.04
CA SER A 208 12.54 -11.95 -7.17
C SER A 208 13.08 -10.62 -6.62
N SER A 209 12.94 -9.49 -7.32
CA SER A 209 13.39 -8.18 -6.84
C SER A 209 12.44 -7.54 -5.81
N LEU A 210 11.17 -7.97 -5.79
CA LEU A 210 10.20 -7.61 -4.75
C LEU A 210 10.44 -8.45 -3.48
N THR A 211 10.75 -9.75 -3.64
CA THR A 211 10.74 -10.75 -2.56
C THR A 211 12.06 -10.91 -1.78
N VAL A 212 12.98 -9.95 -1.84
CA VAL A 212 14.26 -10.02 -1.09
C VAL A 212 13.98 -10.27 0.40
N GLY A 213 14.35 -11.44 0.90
CA GLY A 213 14.06 -11.91 2.27
C GLY A 213 13.11 -13.10 2.37
N TYR A 214 12.95 -13.91 1.32
CA TYR A 214 12.39 -15.26 1.41
C TYR A 214 13.52 -16.27 1.22
N ASP A 215 14.24 -16.59 2.30
CA ASP A 215 15.15 -17.75 2.28
C ASP A 215 14.30 -19.04 2.28
N PRO A 216 14.62 -20.06 1.46
CA PRO A 216 13.83 -21.28 1.30
C PRO A 216 13.45 -21.99 2.60
#